data_AF-A0AAU4T1R7-F1
#
_entry.id   AF-A0AAU4T1R7-F1
#
_cell.length_a   1.000
_cell.length_b   1.000
_cell.length_c   1.000
_cell.angle_alpha   90.00
_cell.angle_beta   90.00
_cell.angle_gamma   90.00
#
_symmetry.space_group_name_H-M   'P 1'
#
loop_
_entity.id
_entity.type
_entity.pdbx_description
1 polymer ?
#
loop_
_entity_poly.entity_id
_entity_poly.type
_entity_poly.pdbx_seq_one_letter_code
_entity_poly.pdbx_strand_id
1 'polypeptide(L)' 'MTKPRLVTTLRSPARRRPVVDGPTSPLDLAGWPISWVTLARDENEDASVKSFLGDNQPLERMLDRLVSEEPG' A
#
# COMPACT_ATOMS: atom_id res chain seq x y z
N MET A 1 26.74 16.91 50.08
CA MET A 1 25.60 16.01 49.76
C MET A 1 25.45 15.96 48.24
N THR A 2 25.88 14.86 47.63
CA THR A 2 26.00 14.70 46.16
C THR A 2 24.99 13.65 45.72
N LYS A 3 24.05 14.01 44.84
CA LYS A 3 23.02 13.08 44.33
C LYS A 3 23.62 12.20 43.22
N PRO A 4 23.40 10.87 43.22
CA PRO A 4 23.88 10.00 42.15
C PRO A 4 23.05 10.17 40.87
N ARG A 5 23.75 10.16 39.72
CA ARG A 5 23.17 10.25 38.37
C ARG A 5 22.90 8.83 37.88
N LEU A 6 21.64 8.45 37.70
CA LEU A 6 21.25 7.16 37.12
C LEU A 6 21.57 7.17 35.61
N VAL A 7 22.54 6.36 35.20
CA VAL A 7 22.77 6.00 33.79
C VAL A 7 21.83 4.85 33.46
N THR A 8 20.73 5.14 32.76
CA THR A 8 19.86 4.09 32.22
C THR A 8 20.36 3.69 30.84
N THR A 9 21.07 2.57 30.77
CA THR A 9 21.30 1.85 29.51
C THR A 9 19.97 1.28 29.03
N LEU A 10 19.29 1.98 28.12
CA LEU A 10 18.07 1.45 27.50
C LEU A 10 18.45 0.41 26.45
N ARG A 11 18.53 -0.86 26.87
CA ARG A 11 18.64 -2.02 25.98
C ARG A 11 17.32 -2.14 25.22
N SER A 12 17.36 -2.05 23.89
CA SER A 12 16.20 -2.06 22.99
C SER A 12 15.28 -3.28 23.19
N PRO A 13 13.95 -3.13 23.13
CA PRO A 13 13.10 -4.27 22.85
C PRO A 13 13.10 -4.52 21.34
N ALA A 14 13.45 -5.74 20.95
CA ALA A 14 13.24 -6.23 19.59
C ALA A 14 11.77 -6.02 19.21
N ARG A 15 11.54 -5.33 18.08
CA ARG A 15 10.23 -5.12 17.48
C ARG A 15 9.63 -6.49 17.14
N ARG A 16 8.82 -7.07 18.03
CA ARG A 16 7.98 -8.21 17.67
C ARG A 16 6.96 -7.70 16.65
N ARG A 17 7.09 -8.12 15.38
CA ARG A 17 6.05 -7.90 14.37
C ARG A 17 4.77 -8.57 14.88
N PRO A 18 3.61 -7.91 14.89
CA PRO A 18 2.36 -8.61 15.13
C PRO A 18 2.15 -9.60 13.98
N VAL A 19 2.05 -10.88 14.32
CA VAL A 19 1.51 -11.89 13.40
C VAL A 19 0.03 -11.55 13.28
N VAL A 20 -0.35 -11.02 12.12
CA VAL A 20 -1.75 -10.71 11.81
C VAL A 20 -2.39 -11.98 11.24
N ASP A 21 -2.87 -12.86 12.10
CA ASP A 21 -3.90 -13.85 11.72
C ASP A 21 -5.26 -13.14 11.74
N GLY A 22 -5.44 -12.19 10.82
CA GLY A 22 -6.69 -11.44 10.65
C GLY A 22 -7.52 -12.02 9.49
N PRO A 23 -8.86 -11.98 9.56
CA PRO A 23 -9.68 -12.31 8.40
C PRO A 23 -9.29 -11.37 7.25
N THR A 24 -9.13 -11.96 6.06
CA THR A 24 -8.83 -11.30 4.77
C THR A 24 -9.40 -9.89 4.71
N SER A 25 -8.53 -8.91 4.44
CA SER A 25 -8.90 -7.51 4.27
C SER A 25 -10.11 -7.40 3.33
N PRO A 26 -11.14 -6.58 3.63
CA PRO A 26 -12.35 -6.45 2.81
C PRO A 26 -12.10 -5.91 1.38
N LEU A 27 -10.85 -5.66 1.00
CA LEU A 27 -10.41 -5.28 -0.35
C LEU A 27 -10.10 -6.49 -1.24
N ASP A 28 -10.11 -7.72 -0.72
CA ASP A 28 -9.86 -8.95 -1.51
C ASP A 28 -11.07 -9.40 -2.37
N LEU A 29 -12.22 -8.71 -2.31
CA LEU A 29 -13.50 -9.24 -2.81
C LEU A 29 -13.97 -8.71 -4.17
N ALA A 30 -13.04 -8.33 -5.05
CA ALA A 30 -13.40 -8.12 -6.46
C ALA A 30 -13.04 -9.35 -7.32
N GLY A 31 -12.08 -10.20 -6.91
CA GLY A 31 -11.67 -11.38 -7.69
C GLY A 31 -10.93 -11.05 -9.00
N TRP A 32 -10.76 -9.77 -9.34
CA TRP A 32 -10.08 -9.36 -10.57
C TRP A 32 -8.56 -9.37 -10.36
N PRO A 33 -7.82 -10.14 -11.15
CA PRO A 33 -6.36 -10.10 -11.10
C PRO A 33 -5.85 -8.77 -11.68
N ILE A 34 -5.28 -7.91 -10.83
CA ILE A 34 -4.64 -6.66 -11.26
C ILE A 34 -3.12 -6.82 -11.25
N SER A 35 -2.49 -6.63 -12.41
CA SER A 35 -1.02 -6.68 -12.56
C SER A 35 -0.41 -5.28 -12.35
N TRP A 36 -0.07 -4.94 -11.11
CA TRP A 36 0.56 -3.64 -10.80
C TRP A 36 2.02 -3.55 -11.25
N VAL A 37 2.68 -4.68 -11.49
CA VAL A 37 4.11 -4.75 -11.85
C VAL A 37 4.37 -4.11 -13.21
N THR A 38 3.37 -4.12 -14.09
CA THR A 38 3.46 -3.54 -15.44
C THR A 38 3.10 -2.05 -15.47
N LEU A 39 2.62 -1.47 -14.36
CA LEU A 39 2.22 -0.07 -14.31
C LEU A 39 3.44 0.85 -14.20
N ALA A 40 3.60 1.75 -15.16
CA ALA A 40 4.63 2.78 -15.11
C ALA A 40 4.27 3.87 -14.08
N ARG A 41 5.28 4.36 -13.36
CA ARG A 41 5.09 5.42 -12.35
C ARG A 41 4.48 6.69 -12.95
N ASP A 42 5.06 7.18 -14.04
CA ASP A 42 4.64 8.45 -14.67
C ASP A 42 3.21 8.38 -15.19
N GLU A 43 2.81 7.21 -15.70
CA GLU A 43 1.45 6.94 -16.14
C GLU A 43 0.45 6.99 -14.98
N ASN A 44 0.79 6.36 -13.85
CA ASN A 44 -0.04 6.41 -12.64
C ASN A 44 -0.17 7.83 -12.08
N GLU A 45 0.92 8.59 -12.10
CA GLU A 45 0.95 9.98 -11.62
C GLU A 45 0.05 10.88 -12.48
N ASP A 46 0.18 10.81 -13.81
CA ASP A 46 -0.65 11.57 -14.74
C ASP A 46 -2.15 11.21 -14.62
N ALA A 47 -2.49 9.92 -14.55
CA ALA A 47 -3.87 9.48 -14.39
C ALA A 47 -4.47 9.93 -13.04
N SER A 48 -3.68 9.92 -11.98
CA SER A 48 -4.10 10.37 -10.64
C SER A 48 -4.36 11.88 -10.60
N VAL A 49 -3.50 12.69 -11.21
CA VAL A 49 -3.68 14.15 -11.27
C VAL A 49 -4.94 14.50 -12.06
N LYS A 50 -5.18 13.85 -13.19
CA LYS A 50 -6.39 14.09 -14.00
C LYS A 50 -7.66 13.69 -13.27
N SER A 51 -7.65 12.54 -12.58
CA SER A 51 -8.77 12.11 -11.73
C SER A 51 -9.04 13.10 -10.59
N PHE A 52 -7.99 13.61 -9.94
CA PHE A 52 -8.13 14.65 -8.92
C PHE A 52 -8.78 15.94 -9.46
N LEU A 53 -8.55 16.29 -10.73
CA LEU A 53 -9.18 17.42 -11.42
C LEU A 53 -10.60 17.12 -11.94
N GLY A 54 -11.09 15.89 -11.76
CA GLY A 54 -12.43 15.46 -12.14
C GLY A 54 -12.52 14.71 -13.47
N ASP A 55 -11.40 14.47 -14.17
CA ASP A 55 -11.35 13.63 -15.36
C ASP A 55 -10.89 12.21 -15.01
N ASN A 56 -11.86 11.31 -14.87
CA ASN A 56 -11.59 9.91 -14.52
C ASN A 56 -11.31 9.02 -15.74
N GLN A 57 -11.50 9.51 -16.97
CA GLN A 57 -11.30 8.70 -18.18
C GLN A 57 -9.89 8.09 -18.30
N PRO A 58 -8.80 8.83 -17.98
CA PRO A 58 -7.45 8.27 -18.02
C PRO A 58 -7.24 7.16 -16.98
N LEU A 59 -7.83 7.33 -15.80
CA LEU A 59 -7.72 6.38 -14.69
C LEU A 59 -8.48 5.08 -15.00
N GLU A 60 -9.71 5.18 -15.52
CA GLU A 60 -10.51 4.02 -15.95
C GLU A 60 -9.76 3.20 -17.02
N ARG A 61 -9.26 3.86 -18.08
CA ARG A 61 -8.48 3.19 -19.14
C ARG A 61 -7.17 2.59 -18.65
N MET A 62 -6.56 3.17 -17.63
CA MET A 62 -5.38 2.61 -17.01
C MET A 62 -5.74 1.32 -16.27
N LEU A 63 -6.78 1.35 -15.43
CA LEU A 63 -7.23 0.18 -14.67
C LEU A 63 -7.70 -0.96 -15.59
N ASP A 64 -8.45 -0.65 -16.65
CA ASP A 64 -8.89 -1.65 -17.65
C ASP A 64 -7.72 -2.42 -18.27
N ARG A 65 -6.56 -1.76 -18.47
CA ARG A 65 -5.36 -2.41 -19.01
C ARG A 65 -4.61 -3.27 -17.99
N LEU A 66 -4.76 -2.97 -16.70
CA LEU A 66 -4.09 -3.70 -15.62
C LEU A 66 -4.88 -4.91 -15.16
N VAL A 67 -6.20 -4.90 -15.37
CA VAL A 67 -7.04 -6.08 -15.23
C VAL A 67 -6.59 -7.11 -16.27
N SER A 68 -6.02 -8.21 -15.79
CA SER A 68 -5.71 -9.35 -16.67
C SER A 68 -7.04 -10.04 -17.02
N GLU A 69 -7.26 -10.36 -18.30
CA GLU A 69 -8.47 -11.08 -18.72
C GLU A 69 -8.58 -12.42 -17.98
N GLU A 70 -9.67 -12.52 -17.19
CA GLU A 70 -10.29 -13.67 -16.52
C GLU A 70 -9.47 -14.52 -15.52
N PRO A 71 -9.98 -14.73 -14.29
CA PRO A 71 -9.78 -16.01 -13.63
C PRO A 71 -10.57 -17.08 -14.41
N GLY A 72 -9.84 -17.96 -15.11
CA GLY A 72 -10.43 -19.16 -15.73
C GLY A 72 -11.02 -20.15 -14.72
#